data_AF-A0A0A2L2A4-F1
#
_entry.id   AF-A0A0A2L2A4-F1
#
_cell.length_a   1.000
_cell.length_b   1.000
_cell.length_c   1.000
_cell.angle_alpha   90.00
_cell.angle_beta   90.00
_cell.angle_gamma   90.00
#
_symmetry.space_group_name_H-M   'P 1'
#
loop_
_entity.id
_entity.type
_entity.pdbx_description
1 polymer ?
#
loop_
_entity_poly.entity_id
_entity_poly.type
_entity_poly.pdbx_seq_one_letter_code
_entity_poly.pdbx_strand_id
1 'polypeptide(L)'
;MSTRTAFRTRIEDIPVSDGPSGKNVVWATVYFDPDEARLPDLELVRLMMYRVLNRQIRVDEFPMHHRYSHCLSIRVAGELPHDDAVHEVAEAMLDYYYERVKSGEYVINRTYVFRRRSRDLVSLESSKH
;
A
#
# COMPACT_ATOMS: atom_id res chain seq x y z
N MET A 1 -15.49 -6.45 9.48
CA MET A 1 -14.12 -6.03 9.11
C MET A 1 -13.88 -6.45 7.67
N SER A 2 -13.29 -5.57 6.85
CA SER A 2 -12.95 -5.92 5.45
C SER A 2 -11.85 -6.98 5.46
N THR A 3 -12.10 -8.14 4.85
CA THR A 3 -11.11 -9.21 4.65
C THR A 3 -10.16 -8.93 3.47
N ARG A 4 -10.27 -7.74 2.86
CA ARG A 4 -9.43 -7.33 1.73
C ARG A 4 -8.16 -6.65 2.25
N THR A 5 -7.03 -7.31 2.02
CA THR A 5 -5.68 -6.84 2.36
C THR A 5 -4.87 -6.60 1.09
N ALA A 6 -3.80 -5.82 1.22
CA ALA A 6 -2.92 -5.51 0.09
C ALA A 6 -2.03 -6.68 -0.32
N PHE A 7 -1.60 -7.50 0.64
CA PHE A 7 -0.82 -8.72 0.40
C PHE A 7 -1.62 -9.98 0.75
N ARG A 8 -1.28 -11.08 0.09
CA ARG A 8 -1.81 -12.41 0.37
C ARG A 8 -0.71 -13.44 0.32
N THR A 9 -0.88 -14.54 1.04
CA THR A 9 0.00 -15.70 0.89
C THR A 9 -0.23 -16.35 -0.46
N ARG A 10 0.83 -16.84 -1.11
CA ARG A 10 0.73 -17.48 -2.43
C ARG A 10 0.07 -18.85 -2.37
N ILE A 11 0.28 -19.59 -1.28
CA ILE A 11 -0.13 -20.99 -1.16
C ILE A 11 -1.64 -21.11 -0.92
N GLU A 12 -2.17 -20.31 0.01
CA GLU A 12 -3.56 -20.45 0.49
C GLU A 12 -4.41 -19.20 0.19
N ASP A 13 -3.87 -18.23 -0.56
CA ASP A 13 -4.52 -16.92 -0.85
C ASP A 13 -4.98 -16.21 0.44
N ILE A 14 -4.31 -16.47 1.56
CA ILE A 14 -4.71 -15.96 2.87
C ILE A 14 -4.37 -14.47 2.94
N PRO A 15 -5.33 -13.61 3.33
CA PRO A 15 -5.09 -12.19 3.58
C PRO A 15 -3.98 -11.98 4.63
N VAL A 16 -2.92 -11.28 4.26
CA VAL A 16 -1.91 -10.80 5.22
C VAL A 16 -2.44 -9.52 5.83
N SER A 17 -2.73 -9.54 7.14
CA SER A 17 -3.28 -8.39 7.84
C SER A 17 -2.35 -7.18 7.72
N ASP A 18 -2.90 -6.04 7.32
CA ASP A 18 -2.20 -4.75 7.31
C ASP A 18 -1.93 -4.23 8.75
N GLY A 19 -2.42 -4.96 9.77
CA GLY A 19 -2.25 -4.69 11.20
C GLY A 19 -3.39 -3.83 11.79
N PRO A 20 -3.61 -3.87 13.13
CA PRO A 20 -4.67 -3.08 13.77
C PRO A 20 -4.42 -1.56 13.68
N SER A 21 -5.49 -0.78 13.53
CA SER A 21 -5.44 0.67 13.75
C SER A 21 -5.28 0.97 15.25
N GLY A 22 -4.66 2.11 15.57
CA GLY A 22 -4.41 2.49 16.96
C GLY A 22 -3.96 3.94 17.10
N LYS A 23 -3.79 4.41 18.35
CA LYS A 23 -3.15 5.69 18.63
C LYS A 23 -1.70 5.64 18.13
N ASN A 24 -1.20 6.76 17.59
CA ASN A 24 0.16 6.87 17.05
C ASN A 24 0.46 5.91 15.88
N VAL A 25 -0.54 5.64 15.03
CA VAL A 25 -0.35 4.92 13.78
C VAL A 25 -0.57 5.91 12.63
N VAL A 26 0.43 6.03 11.76
CA VAL A 26 0.33 6.71 10.48
C VAL A 26 0.55 5.72 9.35
N TRP A 27 0.21 6.13 8.14
CA TRP A 27 0.24 5.28 6.96
C TRP A 27 0.98 5.98 5.85
N ALA A 28 2.08 5.37 5.40
CA ALA A 28 2.84 5.81 4.23
C ALA A 28 2.19 5.23 2.97
N THR A 29 1.48 6.06 2.23
CA THR A 29 0.77 5.66 1.01
C THR A 29 1.60 5.94 -0.23
N VAL A 30 1.82 4.89 -1.01
CA VAL A 30 2.36 4.96 -2.36
C VAL A 30 1.19 4.90 -3.35
N TYR A 31 1.11 5.85 -4.26
CA TYR A 31 0.18 5.83 -5.39
C TYR A 31 0.89 5.24 -6.61
N PHE A 32 0.13 4.59 -7.48
CA PHE A 32 0.57 3.98 -8.71
C PHE A 32 -0.14 4.60 -9.90
N ASP A 33 0.58 4.69 -11.01
CA ASP A 33 -0.03 5.00 -12.30
C ASP A 33 -0.80 3.78 -12.82
N PRO A 34 -1.87 3.97 -13.61
CA PRO A 34 -2.64 2.85 -14.19
C PRO A 34 -1.79 1.85 -14.98
N ASP A 35 -0.74 2.33 -15.64
CA ASP A 35 0.14 1.48 -16.46
C ASP A 35 1.06 0.58 -15.62
N GLU A 36 1.36 1.00 -14.39
CA GLU A 36 2.17 0.24 -13.44
C GLU A 36 1.43 -1.01 -12.93
N ALA A 37 0.10 -1.05 -13.08
CA ALA A 37 -0.71 -2.23 -12.81
C ALA A 37 -0.38 -3.42 -13.72
N ARG A 38 0.57 -3.31 -14.65
CA ARG A 38 1.13 -4.42 -15.45
C ARG A 38 2.46 -4.94 -14.91
N LEU A 39 3.10 -4.23 -13.99
CA LEU A 39 4.39 -4.63 -13.42
C LEU A 39 4.25 -5.88 -12.54
N PRO A 40 5.22 -6.82 -12.58
CA PRO A 40 5.27 -7.94 -11.65
C PRO A 40 5.30 -7.47 -10.19
N ASP A 41 4.83 -8.30 -9.27
CA ASP A 41 4.71 -7.94 -7.85
C ASP A 41 6.06 -7.48 -7.24
N LEU A 42 7.17 -8.13 -7.60
CA LEU A 42 8.49 -7.74 -7.14
C LEU A 42 8.90 -6.33 -7.62
N GLU A 43 8.57 -5.99 -8.87
CA GLU A 43 8.82 -4.66 -9.44
C GLU A 43 7.92 -3.60 -8.82
N LEU A 44 6.68 -3.95 -8.46
CA LEU A 44 5.80 -3.05 -7.71
C LEU A 44 6.37 -2.73 -6.32
N VAL A 45 6.90 -3.72 -5.60
CA VAL A 45 7.54 -3.47 -4.30
C VAL A 45 8.80 -2.61 -4.47
N ARG A 46 9.64 -2.88 -5.48
CA ARG A 46 10.81 -2.03 -5.78
C ARG A 46 10.43 -0.59 -6.10
N LEU A 47 9.37 -0.40 -6.87
CA LEU A 47 8.83 0.92 -7.18
C LEU A 47 8.33 1.63 -5.92
N MET A 48 7.66 0.93 -5.01
CA MET A 48 7.28 1.47 -3.71
C MET A 48 8.50 1.91 -2.89
N MET A 49 9.55 1.09 -2.85
CA MET A 49 10.80 1.43 -2.16
C MET A 49 11.42 2.69 -2.76
N TYR A 50 11.51 2.75 -4.09
CA TYR A 50 11.99 3.93 -4.80
C TYR A 50 11.18 5.18 -4.43
N ARG A 51 9.85 5.10 -4.41
CA ARG A 51 8.98 6.23 -4.05
C ARG A 51 9.15 6.65 -2.59
N VAL A 52 9.27 5.70 -1.66
CA VAL A 52 9.58 6.02 -0.24
C VAL A 52 10.91 6.74 -0.13
N LEU A 53 11.98 6.20 -0.70
CA LEU A 53 13.33 6.80 -0.67
C LEU A 53 13.38 8.20 -1.28
N ASN A 54 12.57 8.45 -2.32
CA ASN A 54 12.49 9.75 -2.98
C ASN A 54 11.40 10.67 -2.38
N ARG A 55 10.82 10.32 -1.22
CA ARG A 55 9.78 11.10 -0.54
C ARG A 55 8.54 11.37 -1.41
N GLN A 56 8.25 10.46 -2.33
CA GLN A 56 7.09 10.48 -3.22
C GLN A 56 5.93 9.66 -2.62
N ILE A 57 5.62 9.95 -1.36
CA ILE A 57 4.56 9.28 -0.61
C ILE A 57 3.63 10.29 0.04
N ARG A 58 2.44 9.83 0.42
CA ARG A 58 1.51 10.59 1.24
C ARG A 58 1.39 9.96 2.61
N VAL A 59 1.49 10.76 3.66
CA VAL A 59 1.31 10.31 5.04
C VAL A 59 -0.11 10.65 5.48
N ASP A 60 -0.87 9.64 5.90
CA ASP A 60 -2.25 9.81 6.38
C ASP A 60 -2.48 9.02 7.68
N GLU A 61 -3.46 9.43 8.49
CA GLU A 61 -3.86 8.72 9.71
C GLU A 61 -4.58 7.39 9.42
N PHE A 62 -5.01 7.18 8.17
CA PHE A 62 -5.78 6.02 7.75
C PHE A 62 -5.20 5.37 6.49
N PRO A 63 -5.36 4.04 6.31
CA PRO A 63 -4.96 3.37 5.09
C PRO A 63 -5.82 3.84 3.92
N MET A 64 -5.18 4.47 2.94
CA MET A 64 -5.83 5.06 1.77
C MET A 64 -6.31 3.99 0.79
N HIS A 65 -5.59 2.87 0.68
CA HIS A 65 -5.94 1.78 -0.25
C HIS A 65 -7.29 1.12 0.05
N HIS A 66 -7.86 1.29 1.25
CA HIS A 66 -9.24 0.90 1.53
C HIS A 66 -10.28 1.77 0.82
N ARG A 67 -9.95 3.03 0.53
CA ARG A 67 -10.85 4.04 -0.05
C ARG A 67 -10.55 4.30 -1.52
N TYR A 68 -9.28 4.35 -1.85
CA TYR A 68 -8.73 4.74 -3.16
C TYR A 68 -8.13 3.55 -3.89
N SER A 69 -8.18 3.58 -5.22
CA SER A 69 -7.58 2.57 -6.08
C SER A 69 -6.19 3.02 -6.48
N HIS A 70 -5.39 2.09 -7.03
CA HIS A 70 -4.02 2.35 -7.47
C HIS A 70 -3.17 2.96 -6.37
N CYS A 71 -3.33 2.47 -5.14
CA CYS A 71 -2.44 2.85 -4.05
C CYS A 71 -2.34 1.71 -3.04
N LEU A 72 -1.26 1.72 -2.28
CA LEU A 72 -1.00 0.82 -1.17
C LEU A 72 -0.45 1.65 -0.01
N SER A 73 -0.99 1.40 1.18
CA SER A 73 -0.59 2.12 2.39
C SER A 73 0.16 1.19 3.32
N ILE A 74 1.41 1.52 3.58
CA ILE A 74 2.31 0.81 4.48
C ILE A 74 2.05 1.36 5.88
N ARG A 75 1.79 0.46 6.83
CA ARG A 75 1.59 0.84 8.21
C ARG A 75 2.91 1.31 8.82
N VAL A 76 2.89 2.47 9.43
CA VAL A 76 3.99 3.01 10.23
C VAL A 76 3.44 3.28 11.63
N ALA A 77 3.84 2.48 12.60
CA ALA A 77 3.33 2.56 13.96
C ALA A 77 4.42 2.98 14.94
N GLY A 78 4.08 3.88 15.87
CA GLY A 78 4.96 4.26 16.97
C GLY A 78 4.93 5.76 17.27
N GLU A 79 5.48 6.13 18.42
CA GLU A 79 5.89 7.51 18.67
C GLU A 79 7.12 7.79 17.80
N LEU A 80 6.90 8.44 16.67
CA LEU A 80 7.96 8.75 15.72
C LEU A 80 8.77 9.94 16.25
N PRO A 81 10.10 9.81 16.38
CA PRO A 81 10.94 10.85 16.98
C PRO A 81 11.06 12.11 16.11
N HIS A 82 10.80 11.99 14.81
CA HIS A 82 10.82 13.07 13.83
C HIS A 82 10.10 12.64 12.54
N ASP A 83 9.78 13.61 11.67
CA ASP A 83 9.04 13.38 10.41
C ASP A 83 9.74 12.38 9.47
N ASP A 84 11.07 12.35 9.47
CA ASP A 84 11.86 11.44 8.62
C ASP A 84 11.71 9.96 9.04
N ALA A 85 11.36 9.68 10.29
CA ALA A 85 11.21 8.32 10.79
C ALA A 85 10.08 7.56 10.07
N VAL A 86 9.11 8.27 9.48
CA VAL A 86 8.07 7.63 8.65
C VAL A 86 8.69 6.91 7.46
N HIS A 87 9.68 7.53 6.81
CA HIS A 87 10.29 7.00 5.60
C HIS A 87 11.20 5.81 5.93
N GLU A 88 12.00 5.91 7.00
CA GLU A 88 12.86 4.83 7.48
C GLU A 88 12.07 3.57 7.86
N VAL A 89 10.96 3.75 8.59
CA VAL A 89 10.10 2.62 8.96
C VAL A 89 9.37 2.06 7.73
N ALA A 90 8.89 2.91 6.83
CA ALA A 90 8.24 2.45 5.60
C ALA A 90 9.21 1.68 4.70
N GLU A 91 10.47 2.10 4.62
CA GLU A 91 11.54 1.40 3.91
C GLU A 91 11.80 0.02 4.52
N ALA A 92 12.02 -0.06 5.83
CA ALA A 92 12.24 -1.34 6.51
C ALA A 92 11.05 -2.32 6.36
N MET A 93 9.82 -1.80 6.37
CA MET A 93 8.63 -2.61 6.11
C MET A 93 8.58 -3.10 4.66
N LEU A 94 9.00 -2.27 3.69
CA LEU A 94 9.07 -2.68 2.29
C LEU A 94 10.17 -3.69 2.02
N ASP A 95 11.31 -3.61 2.72
CA ASP A 95 12.36 -4.64 2.65
C ASP A 95 11.82 -5.99 3.12
N TYR A 96 11.04 -6.00 4.21
CA TYR A 96 10.35 -7.21 4.67
C TYR A 96 9.43 -7.77 3.59
N TYR A 97 8.56 -6.94 2.99
CA TYR A 97 7.65 -7.39 1.94
C TYR A 97 8.40 -7.82 0.67
N TYR A 98 9.51 -7.16 0.34
CA TYR A 98 10.35 -7.50 -0.80
C TYR A 98 10.89 -8.92 -0.67
N GLU A 99 11.48 -9.29 0.47
CA GLU A 99 12.00 -10.64 0.66
C GLU A 99 10.89 -11.70 0.68
N ARG A 100 9.69 -11.39 1.20
CA ARG A 100 8.52 -12.30 1.17
C ARG A 100 7.96 -12.49 -0.25
N VAL A 101 7.94 -11.44 -1.07
CA VAL A 101 7.51 -11.54 -2.48
C VAL A 101 8.57 -12.25 -3.31
N LYS A 102 9.85 -11.96 -3.08
CA LYS A 102 11.00 -12.58 -3.76
C LYS A 102 11.11 -14.08 -3.47
N SER A 103 10.83 -14.50 -2.23
CA SER A 103 10.75 -15.93 -1.87
C SER A 103 9.52 -16.63 -2.47
N GLY A 104 8.57 -15.86 -3.00
CA GLY A 104 7.29 -16.35 -3.51
C GLY A 104 6.29 -16.69 -2.41
N GLU A 105 6.55 -16.33 -1.15
CA GLU A 105 5.63 -16.52 -0.05
C GLU A 105 4.41 -15.61 -0.19
N TYR A 106 4.63 -14.34 -0.55
CA TYR A 106 3.59 -13.33 -0.71
C TYR A 106 3.38 -12.92 -2.16
N VAL A 107 2.15 -12.49 -2.45
CA VAL A 107 1.75 -11.84 -3.70
C VAL A 107 0.93 -10.59 -3.37
N ILE A 108 0.95 -9.62 -4.28
CA ILE A 108 0.12 -8.42 -4.17
C ILE A 108 -1.31 -8.78 -4.61
N ASN A 109 -2.30 -8.41 -3.81
CA ASN A 109 -3.70 -8.52 -4.17
C ASN A 109 -4.08 -7.46 -5.22
N ARG A 110 -3.74 -7.75 -6.48
CA ARG A 110 -3.93 -6.82 -7.60
C ARG A 110 -5.38 -6.41 -7.80
N THR A 111 -6.32 -7.34 -7.57
CA THR A 111 -7.76 -7.06 -7.68
C THR A 111 -8.25 -6.02 -6.68
N TYR A 112 -7.52 -5.88 -5.56
CA TYR A 112 -7.83 -4.93 -4.52
C TYR A 112 -7.09 -3.61 -4.70
N VAL A 113 -5.77 -3.67 -4.91
CA VAL A 113 -4.91 -2.50 -5.10
C VAL A 113 -5.30 -1.75 -6.38
N PHE A 114 -5.45 -2.44 -7.51
CA PHE A 114 -5.74 -1.84 -8.82
C PHE A 114 -7.22 -1.97 -9.22
N ARG A 115 -8.12 -1.94 -8.25
CA ARG A 115 -9.56 -2.07 -8.51
C ARG A 115 -10.07 -0.91 -9.36
N ARG A 116 -10.94 -1.22 -10.34
CA ARG A 116 -11.58 -0.21 -11.20
C ARG A 116 -12.61 0.69 -10.50
N ARG A 117 -12.95 0.48 -9.23
CA ARG A 117 -13.96 1.30 -8.51
C ARG A 117 -13.40 1.76 -7.18
N SER A 118 -12.83 2.96 -7.16
CA SER A 118 -12.66 3.78 -5.96
C SER A 118 -13.50 5.04 -6.07
N ARG A 119 -13.68 5.77 -4.95
CA ARG A 119 -14.41 7.05 -4.94
C ARG A 119 -13.87 8.07 -5.95
N ASP A 120 -12.65 7.89 -6.46
CA ASP A 120 -12.03 8.72 -7.50
C ASP A 120 -12.82 8.74 -8.81
N LEU A 121 -13.56 7.68 -9.14
CA LEU A 121 -14.39 7.66 -10.35
C LEU A 121 -15.80 8.20 -10.13
N VAL A 122 -16.32 8.12 -8.90
CA VAL A 122 -17.66 8.63 -8.57
C VAL A 122 -17.66 10.16 -8.50
N SER A 123 -16.57 10.78 -8.05
CA SER A 123 -16.41 12.25 -8.08
C SER A 123 -16.23 12.83 -9.48
N LEU A 124 -15.65 12.05 -10.42
CA LEU A 124 -15.53 12.46 -11.83
C LEU A 124 -16.82 12.27 -12.64
N GLU A 125 -17.65 11.28 -12.30
CA GLU A 125 -18.95 11.08 -12.95
C GLU A 125 -20.04 12.04 -12.43
N SER A 126 -19.91 12.57 -11.21
CA SER A 126 -20.89 13.49 -10.62
C SER A 126 -20.73 14.96 -11.06
N SER A 127 -19.69 15.30 -11.84
CA SER A 127 -19.51 16.65 -12.43
C SER A 127 -20.04 16.77 -13.88
N LYS A 128 -20.84 15.81 -14.35
CA LYS A 128 -21.39 15.81 -15.72
C LYS A 128 -22.92 15.97 -15.82
N HIS A 129 -23.60 16.39 -14.76
CA HIS A 129 -25.03 16.72 -14.80
C HIS A 129 -25.33 18.07 -14.16
#